data_AF-A0A925U0K4-F1
#
_entry.id   AF-A0A925U0K4-F1
#
_cell.length_a   1.000
_cell.length_b   1.000
_cell.length_c   1.000
_cell.angle_alpha   90.00
_cell.angle_beta   90.00
_cell.angle_gamma   90.00
#
_symmetry.space_group_name_H-M   'P 1'
#
loop_
_entity.id
_entity.type
_entity.pdbx_description
1 polymer ?
#
loop_
_entity_poly.entity_id
_entity_poly.type
_entity_poly.pdbx_seq_one_letter_code
_entity_poly.pdbx_strand_id
1 'polypeptide(L)'
;MKLLSTVFFISGLFLILFMTCKQNSAHVNEEPVFYYTSSKPITRWWWFATEIKKPDIKSQLDWMKEMNFGGVEICWLYPLYRYQKMYAENYNRYYPIDTSAQKWLSPEWSEMVAYTKSYADSIGLSCDFTFGSAWIIAATYIDKAHSTQIYGDTSFRQALTYAWTYPDTQ
;
A
#
# COMPACT_ATOMS: atom_id res chain seq x y z
N MET A 1 47.01 -56.03 -20.46
CA MET A 1 47.79 -54.94 -19.81
C MET A 1 47.27 -53.53 -20.13
N LYS A 2 46.76 -53.23 -21.33
CA LYS A 2 46.25 -51.87 -21.67
C LYS A 2 44.98 -51.47 -20.88
N LEU A 3 44.03 -52.38 -20.65
CA LEU A 3 42.78 -52.10 -19.94
C LEU A 3 42.97 -51.72 -18.46
N LEU A 4 43.93 -52.36 -17.77
CA LEU A 4 44.24 -52.07 -16.36
C LEU A 4 44.84 -50.66 -16.20
N SER A 5 45.68 -50.24 -17.14
CA SER A 5 46.30 -48.90 -17.15
C SER A 5 45.28 -47.78 -17.37
N THR A 6 44.26 -48.00 -18.22
CA THR A 6 43.19 -47.02 -18.45
C THR A 6 42.29 -46.87 -17.22
N VAL A 7 41.99 -47.96 -16.51
CA VAL A 7 41.19 -47.92 -15.27
C VAL A 7 41.93 -47.16 -14.16
N PHE A 8 43.23 -47.38 -13.99
CA PHE A 8 44.05 -46.61 -13.04
C PHE A 8 44.13 -45.11 -13.39
N PHE A 9 44.20 -44.77 -14.68
CA PHE A 9 44.21 -43.36 -15.12
C PHE A 9 42.86 -42.66 -14.87
N ILE A 10 41.75 -43.34 -15.14
CA ILE A 10 40.40 -42.80 -14.91
C ILE A 10 40.12 -42.67 -13.40
N SER A 11 40.56 -43.62 -12.58
CA SER A 11 40.42 -43.54 -11.11
C SER A 11 41.27 -42.41 -10.51
N GLY A 12 42.49 -42.19 -11.03
CA GLY A 12 43.35 -41.09 -10.62
C GLY A 12 42.77 -39.72 -10.99
N LEU A 13 42.16 -39.59 -12.18
CA LEU A 13 41.49 -38.36 -12.61
C LEU A 13 40.26 -38.04 -11.73
N PHE A 14 39.51 -39.07 -11.35
CA PHE A 14 38.37 -38.93 -10.44
C PHE A 14 38.81 -38.46 -9.04
N LEU A 15 39.93 -38.97 -8.53
CA LEU A 15 40.46 -38.56 -7.21
C LEU A 15 40.88 -37.08 -7.17
N ILE A 16 41.44 -36.56 -8.27
CA ILE A 16 41.87 -35.15 -8.39
C ILE A 16 40.66 -34.20 -8.51
N LEU A 17 39.59 -34.63 -9.18
CA LEU A 17 38.31 -33.92 -9.26
C LEU A 17 37.64 -33.79 -7.88
N PHE A 18 37.75 -34.81 -7.01
CA PHE A 18 37.21 -34.75 -5.65
C PHE A 18 38.04 -33.88 -4.69
N MET A 19 39.36 -33.74 -4.89
CA MET A 19 40.20 -32.90 -4.02
C MET A 19 40.17 -31.39 -4.35
N THR A 20 39.70 -31.01 -5.54
CA THR A 20 39.74 -29.60 -5.99
C THR A 20 38.58 -28.75 -5.42
N CYS A 21 37.57 -29.37 -4.80
CA CYS A 21 36.48 -28.62 -4.16
C CYS A 21 36.74 -28.41 -2.66
N LYS A 22 37.78 -27.64 -2.32
CA LYS A 22 37.84 -26.95 -1.03
C LYS A 22 37.35 -25.52 -1.25
N GLN A 23 36.04 -25.31 -1.13
CA GLN A 23 35.51 -23.97 -0.92
C GLN A 23 36.06 -23.47 0.43
N ASN A 24 37.06 -22.60 0.38
CA ASN A 24 37.31 -21.66 1.48
C ASN A 24 36.14 -20.67 1.48
N SER A 25 34.98 -21.09 1.97
CA SER A 25 33.94 -20.17 2.40
C SER A 25 34.48 -19.48 3.64
N ALA A 26 35.14 -18.35 3.46
CA ALA A 26 35.27 -17.38 4.54
C ALA A 26 33.84 -17.14 5.04
N HIS A 27 33.54 -17.56 6.27
CA HIS A 27 32.28 -17.26 6.92
C HIS A 27 32.25 -15.74 7.09
N VAL A 28 31.66 -15.05 6.11
CA VAL A 28 31.22 -13.67 6.31
C VAL A 28 30.07 -13.81 7.30
N ASN A 29 30.31 -13.41 8.56
CA ASN A 29 29.25 -13.19 9.52
C ASN A 29 28.45 -11.96 9.04
N GLU A 30 27.59 -12.16 8.06
CA GLU A 30 26.55 -11.19 7.73
C GLU A 30 25.49 -11.30 8.82
N GLU A 31 25.50 -10.34 9.74
CA GLU A 31 24.37 -10.11 10.63
C GLU A 31 23.11 -9.95 9.78
N PRO A 32 22.03 -10.70 10.04
CA PRO A 32 20.83 -10.64 9.21
C PRO A 32 20.26 -9.22 9.22
N VAL A 33 20.24 -8.59 8.04
CA VAL A 33 19.61 -7.28 7.85
C VAL A 33 18.10 -7.48 7.83
N PHE A 34 17.45 -7.11 8.93
CA PHE A 34 15.98 -7.08 9.00
C PHE A 34 15.45 -5.79 8.36
N TYR A 35 15.01 -5.88 7.10
CA TYR A 35 14.39 -4.76 6.39
C TYR A 35 13.00 -4.36 6.92
N TYR A 36 12.33 -5.28 7.60
CA TYR A 36 10.95 -5.10 8.07
C TYR A 36 10.84 -5.41 9.56
N THR A 37 10.06 -4.59 10.26
CA THR A 37 9.76 -4.77 11.70
C THR A 37 8.84 -5.97 11.96
N SER A 38 8.13 -6.45 10.93
CA SER A 38 7.20 -7.57 11.04
C SER A 38 6.97 -8.25 9.69
N SER A 39 6.65 -9.55 9.71
CA SER A 39 6.14 -10.31 8.57
C SER A 39 4.61 -10.39 8.53
N LYS A 40 3.92 -9.69 9.44
CA LYS A 40 2.46 -9.67 9.50
C LYS A 40 1.87 -8.92 8.29
N PRO A 41 0.70 -9.35 7.77
CA PRO A 41 0.09 -8.69 6.63
C PRO A 41 -0.35 -7.26 6.98
N ILE A 42 -0.37 -6.40 5.97
CA ILE A 42 -0.93 -5.05 6.00
C ILE A 42 -2.17 -5.03 5.11
N THR A 43 -3.14 -4.18 5.43
CA THR A 43 -4.34 -3.98 4.61
C THR A 43 -4.55 -2.52 4.26
N ARG A 44 -5.25 -2.27 3.16
CA ARG A 44 -5.69 -0.93 2.78
C ARG A 44 -7.04 -0.64 3.40
N TRP A 45 -7.16 0.50 4.08
CA TRP A 45 -8.41 0.97 4.68
C TRP A 45 -8.93 2.19 3.91
N TRP A 46 -10.13 2.04 3.33
CA TRP A 46 -10.77 3.11 2.59
C TRP A 46 -11.55 4.03 3.51
N TRP A 47 -11.16 5.30 3.53
CA TRP A 47 -11.93 6.37 4.11
C TRP A 47 -12.72 7.04 3.00
N PHE A 48 -14.03 6.79 2.99
CA PHE A 48 -14.94 7.57 2.15
C PHE A 48 -15.12 8.96 2.76
N ALA A 49 -15.41 9.97 1.94
CA ALA A 49 -15.64 11.34 2.40
C ALA A 49 -16.92 11.44 3.24
N THR A 50 -16.78 11.15 4.53
CA THR A 50 -17.75 11.28 5.60
C THR A 50 -17.00 11.78 6.84
N GLU A 51 -17.71 12.22 7.87
CA GLU A 51 -17.09 12.65 9.13
C GLU A 51 -16.20 11.55 9.71
N ILE A 52 -14.90 11.82 9.83
CA ILE A 52 -13.94 10.94 10.48
C ILE A 52 -13.95 11.22 11.98
N LYS A 53 -14.03 10.18 12.81
CA LYS A 53 -14.08 10.29 14.28
C LYS A 53 -12.99 9.48 14.95
N LYS A 54 -12.36 10.05 15.98
CA LYS A 54 -11.34 9.38 16.80
C LYS A 54 -11.80 8.03 17.39
N PRO A 55 -13.03 7.88 17.93
CA PRO A 55 -13.50 6.60 18.43
C PRO A 55 -13.58 5.50 17.36
N ASP A 56 -13.98 5.86 16.13
CA ASP A 56 -14.06 4.92 15.02
C ASP A 56 -12.66 4.47 14.58
N ILE A 57 -11.72 5.41 14.50
CA ILE A 57 -10.29 5.12 14.24
C ILE A 57 -9.74 4.15 15.28
N LYS A 58 -9.94 4.46 16.56
CA LYS A 58 -9.49 3.62 17.67
C LYS A 58 -10.03 2.20 17.53
N SER A 59 -11.34 2.07 17.37
CA SER A 59 -12.03 0.78 17.29
C SER A 59 -11.53 -0.08 16.13
N GLN A 60 -11.35 0.51 14.94
CA GLN A 60 -10.86 -0.23 13.76
C GLN A 60 -9.40 -0.65 13.91
N LEU A 61 -8.53 0.21 14.45
CA LEU A 61 -7.12 -0.12 14.69
C LEU A 61 -6.95 -1.18 15.78
N ASP A 62 -7.76 -1.13 16.84
CA ASP A 62 -7.81 -2.17 17.87
C ASP A 62 -8.21 -3.52 17.26
N TRP A 63 -9.29 -3.55 16.47
CA TRP A 63 -9.73 -4.75 15.76
C TRP A 63 -8.63 -5.32 14.85
N MET A 64 -7.92 -4.46 14.11
CA MET A 64 -6.81 -4.89 13.27
C MET A 64 -5.68 -5.54 14.09
N LYS A 65 -5.35 -4.94 15.24
CA LYS A 65 -4.34 -5.48 16.14
C LYS A 65 -4.76 -6.85 16.70
N GLU A 66 -6.01 -6.98 17.12
CA GLU A 66 -6.61 -8.23 17.61
C GLU A 66 -6.59 -9.32 16.54
N MET A 67 -6.87 -8.95 15.28
CA MET A 67 -6.81 -9.86 14.13
C MET A 67 -5.38 -10.12 13.61
N ASN A 68 -4.36 -9.68 14.35
CA ASN A 68 -2.95 -9.93 14.08
C ASN A 68 -2.41 -9.32 12.76
N PHE A 69 -3.00 -8.20 12.32
CA PHE A 69 -2.40 -7.39 11.26
C PHE A 69 -1.12 -6.69 11.76
N GLY A 70 -0.21 -6.41 10.82
CA GLY A 70 1.04 -5.67 11.05
C GLY A 70 0.90 -4.17 10.82
N GLY A 71 -0.15 -3.75 10.13
CA GLY A 71 -0.38 -2.34 9.84
C GLY A 71 -1.52 -2.08 8.86
N VAL A 72 -1.67 -0.80 8.54
CA VAL A 72 -2.71 -0.27 7.64
C VAL A 72 -2.13 0.78 6.69
N GLU A 73 -2.67 0.85 5.49
CA GLU A 73 -2.50 1.99 4.57
C GLU A 73 -3.86 2.65 4.36
N ILE A 74 -3.98 3.94 4.65
CA ILE A 74 -5.24 4.66 4.53
C ILE A 74 -5.34 5.33 3.16
N CYS A 75 -6.47 5.12 2.50
CA CYS A 75 -6.77 5.69 1.18
C CYS A 75 -8.05 6.52 1.21
N TRP A 76 -7.97 7.73 0.65
CA TRP A 76 -9.03 8.74 0.73
C TRP A 76 -9.90 8.71 -0.53
N LEU A 77 -11.18 8.39 -0.36
CA LEU A 77 -12.11 8.21 -1.46
C LEU A 77 -13.27 9.21 -1.41
N TYR A 78 -14.02 9.20 -2.49
CA TYR A 78 -15.27 9.93 -2.70
C TYR A 78 -16.33 9.66 -1.61
N PRO A 79 -17.35 10.51 -1.48
CA PRO A 79 -18.51 10.21 -0.64
C PRO A 79 -19.41 9.18 -1.34
N LEU A 80 -19.94 8.19 -0.62
CA LEU A 80 -20.64 7.02 -1.20
C LEU A 80 -21.82 7.38 -2.12
N TYR A 81 -22.53 8.48 -1.84
CA TYR A 81 -23.65 8.95 -2.69
C TYR A 81 -23.23 9.32 -4.12
N ARG A 82 -21.93 9.51 -4.38
CA ARG A 82 -21.41 9.74 -5.72
C ARG A 82 -21.84 8.68 -6.73
N TYR A 83 -21.83 7.41 -6.31
CA TYR A 83 -22.12 6.27 -7.18
C TYR A 83 -23.51 5.68 -6.90
N GLN A 84 -24.48 6.55 -6.63
CA GLN A 84 -25.83 6.15 -6.24
C GLN A 84 -26.48 5.14 -7.19
N LYS A 85 -26.35 5.37 -8.50
CA LYS A 85 -26.91 4.49 -9.53
C LYS A 85 -26.31 3.08 -9.44
N MET A 86 -24.98 2.98 -9.36
CA MET A 86 -24.28 1.70 -9.24
C MET A 86 -24.70 0.97 -7.95
N TYR A 87 -24.81 1.68 -6.82
CA TYR A 87 -25.23 1.08 -5.56
C TYR A 87 -26.69 0.62 -5.56
N ALA A 88 -27.59 1.37 -6.20
CA ALA A 88 -28.99 0.99 -6.35
C ALA A 88 -29.14 -0.25 -7.25
N GLU A 89 -28.51 -0.26 -8.43
CA GLU A 89 -28.65 -1.33 -9.42
C GLU A 89 -27.99 -2.65 -8.97
N ASN A 90 -26.78 -2.59 -8.43
CA ASN A 90 -26.01 -3.81 -8.13
C ASN A 90 -26.23 -4.34 -6.71
N TYR A 91 -26.64 -3.48 -5.77
CA TYR A 91 -26.68 -3.83 -4.35
C TYR A 91 -27.98 -3.46 -3.64
N ASN A 92 -28.94 -2.83 -4.33
CA ASN A 92 -30.17 -2.30 -3.73
C ASN A 92 -29.89 -1.41 -2.51
N ARG A 93 -28.87 -0.54 -2.61
CA ARG A 93 -28.44 0.37 -1.55
C ARG A 93 -28.59 1.83 -1.96
N TYR A 94 -29.00 2.66 -1.01
CA TYR A 94 -29.14 4.10 -1.15
C TYR A 94 -28.28 4.81 -0.09
N TYR A 95 -27.38 5.70 -0.51
CA TYR A 95 -26.61 6.56 0.41
C TYR A 95 -27.15 8.01 0.36
N PRO A 96 -27.46 8.64 1.51
CA PRO A 96 -27.85 10.04 1.54
C PRO A 96 -26.67 10.95 1.16
N ILE A 97 -26.98 12.16 0.70
CA ILE A 97 -25.96 13.20 0.50
C ILE A 97 -25.36 13.53 1.85
N ASP A 98 -24.05 13.36 1.96
CA ASP A 98 -23.26 13.60 3.16
C ASP A 98 -22.23 14.69 2.89
N THR A 99 -22.32 15.79 3.62
CA THR A 99 -21.39 16.93 3.54
C THR A 99 -20.61 17.11 4.85
N SER A 100 -20.58 16.09 5.70
CA SER A 100 -19.94 16.14 7.02
C SER A 100 -18.44 15.87 6.99
N ALA A 101 -17.92 15.42 5.85
CA ALA A 101 -16.51 15.14 5.67
C ALA A 101 -15.65 16.36 6.04
N GLN A 102 -14.56 16.13 6.80
CA GLN A 102 -13.56 17.17 6.99
C GLN A 102 -13.01 17.60 5.63
N LYS A 103 -12.88 18.91 5.44
CA LYS A 103 -12.39 19.48 4.18
C LYS A 103 -10.98 18.97 3.89
N TRP A 104 -10.72 18.61 2.65
CA TRP A 104 -9.43 18.08 2.21
C TRP A 104 -8.28 19.03 2.60
N LEU A 105 -7.29 18.50 3.34
CA LEU A 105 -6.13 19.24 3.87
C LEU A 105 -6.48 20.37 4.87
N SER A 106 -7.68 20.38 5.45
CA SER A 106 -8.01 21.32 6.53
C SER A 106 -7.29 20.95 7.84
N PRO A 107 -7.25 21.86 8.84
CA PRO A 107 -6.74 21.55 10.17
C PRO A 107 -7.44 20.35 10.81
N GLU A 108 -8.76 20.24 10.67
CA GLU A 108 -9.57 19.16 11.25
C GLU A 108 -9.26 17.81 10.58
N TRP A 109 -9.08 17.80 9.26
CA TRP A 109 -8.62 16.60 8.55
C TRP A 109 -7.22 16.18 9.00
N SER A 110 -6.31 17.15 9.10
CA SER A 110 -4.92 16.93 9.51
C SER A 110 -4.82 16.40 10.93
N GLU A 111 -5.72 16.84 11.82
CA GLU A 111 -5.85 16.31 13.18
C GLU A 111 -6.20 14.82 13.18
N MET A 112 -7.12 14.38 12.32
CA MET A 112 -7.49 12.96 12.21
C MET A 112 -6.35 12.11 11.68
N VAL A 113 -5.58 12.62 10.71
CA VAL A 113 -4.37 11.95 10.19
C VAL A 113 -3.32 11.81 11.28
N ALA A 114 -3.02 12.89 11.99
CA ALA A 114 -2.06 12.89 13.09
C ALA A 114 -2.49 11.95 14.23
N TYR A 115 -3.76 11.98 14.61
CA TYR A 115 -4.33 11.07 15.61
C TYR A 115 -4.19 9.61 15.18
N THR A 116 -4.55 9.28 13.95
CA THR A 116 -4.48 7.90 13.43
C THR A 116 -3.07 7.36 13.46
N LYS A 117 -2.10 8.14 12.96
CA LYS A 117 -0.69 7.77 12.99
C LYS A 117 -0.19 7.56 14.43
N SER A 118 -0.46 8.53 15.30
CA SER A 118 -0.04 8.47 16.71
C SER A 118 -0.63 7.26 17.43
N TYR A 119 -1.91 6.96 17.18
CA TYR A 119 -2.58 5.82 17.81
C TYR A 119 -2.04 4.48 17.28
N ALA A 120 -1.89 4.33 15.96
CA ALA A 120 -1.31 3.14 15.36
C ALA A 120 0.09 2.85 15.91
N ASP A 121 0.94 3.87 16.01
CA ASP A 121 2.28 3.74 16.59
C ASP A 121 2.22 3.30 18.06
N SER A 122 1.29 3.85 18.84
CA SER A 122 1.12 3.52 20.27
C SER A 122 0.76 2.04 20.51
N ILE A 123 0.09 1.40 19.56
CA ILE A 123 -0.29 -0.01 19.63
C ILE A 123 0.62 -0.91 18.76
N GLY A 124 1.69 -0.35 18.18
CA GLY A 124 2.66 -1.08 17.37
C GLY A 124 2.08 -1.63 16.07
N LEU A 125 1.23 -0.85 15.39
CA LEU A 125 0.82 -1.07 14.01
C LEU A 125 1.57 -0.10 13.09
N SER A 126 2.08 -0.59 11.96
CA SER A 126 2.54 0.30 10.90
C SER A 126 1.34 1.06 10.31
N CYS A 127 1.51 2.34 10.00
CA CYS A 127 0.47 3.17 9.43
C CYS A 127 1.05 4.01 8.31
N ASP A 128 0.48 3.87 7.12
CA ASP A 128 0.83 4.63 5.93
C ASP A 128 -0.41 5.31 5.32
N PHE A 129 -0.20 6.24 4.41
CA PHE A 129 -1.25 7.02 3.76
C PHE A 129 -0.98 7.15 2.27
N THR A 130 -2.02 7.05 1.44
CA THR A 130 -1.89 7.37 0.02
C THR A 130 -1.58 8.87 -0.16
N PHE A 131 -0.70 9.19 -1.12
CA PHE A 131 -0.21 10.55 -1.37
C PHE A 131 -1.28 11.61 -1.68
N GLY A 132 -2.42 11.19 -2.21
CA GLY A 132 -3.51 12.11 -2.50
C GLY A 132 -4.84 11.38 -2.48
N SER A 133 -5.89 12.16 -2.68
CA SER A 133 -7.23 11.62 -2.79
C SER A 133 -7.41 10.80 -4.07
N ALA A 134 -8.44 9.95 -4.14
CA ALA A 134 -8.77 9.07 -5.26
C ALA A 134 -7.83 7.87 -5.43
N TRP A 135 -8.21 7.00 -6.35
CA TRP A 135 -7.34 5.95 -6.87
C TRP A 135 -6.68 6.46 -8.16
N ILE A 136 -5.39 6.82 -8.23
CA ILE A 136 -4.29 6.63 -7.25
C ILE A 136 -3.87 7.96 -6.59
N ILE A 137 -3.99 9.09 -7.31
CA ILE A 137 -3.76 10.46 -6.83
C ILE A 137 -4.62 11.42 -7.67
N ALA A 138 -5.38 12.30 -7.02
CA ALA A 138 -6.16 13.37 -7.61
C ALA A 138 -6.10 14.60 -6.71
N ALA A 139 -6.04 15.77 -7.33
CA ALA A 139 -6.10 17.04 -6.64
C ALA A 139 -6.81 18.10 -7.49
N THR A 140 -7.73 18.83 -6.88
CA THR A 140 -8.49 19.90 -7.53
C THR A 140 -7.65 21.13 -7.88
N TYR A 141 -6.49 21.27 -7.22
CA TYR A 141 -5.53 22.35 -7.45
C TYR A 141 -4.52 22.07 -8.58
N ILE A 142 -4.56 20.88 -9.19
CA ILE A 142 -3.74 20.58 -10.38
C ILE A 142 -4.47 21.14 -11.61
N ASP A 143 -3.87 22.12 -12.25
CA ASP A 143 -4.43 22.70 -13.47
C ASP A 143 -4.33 21.73 -14.67
N LYS A 144 -4.95 22.12 -15.78
CA LYS A 144 -4.96 21.31 -17.01
C LYS A 144 -3.55 21.02 -17.55
N ALA A 145 -2.63 21.99 -17.47
CA ALA A 145 -1.28 21.85 -18.00
C ALA A 145 -0.46 20.81 -17.22
N HIS A 146 -0.75 20.66 -15.93
CA HIS A 146 -0.09 19.70 -15.02
C HIS A 146 -0.88 18.40 -14.81
N SER A 147 -2.05 18.25 -15.46
CA SER A 147 -2.88 17.04 -15.42
C SER A 147 -2.55 16.06 -16.56
N THR A 148 -3.16 14.86 -16.52
CA THR A 148 -3.06 13.88 -17.62
C THR A 148 -3.47 14.51 -18.95
N GLN A 149 -2.64 14.30 -19.98
CA GLN A 149 -2.86 14.80 -21.33
C GLN A 149 -2.99 13.65 -22.33
N ILE A 150 -3.68 13.90 -23.44
CA ILE A 150 -3.76 13.00 -24.59
C ILE A 150 -2.93 13.60 -25.72
N TYR A 151 -2.00 12.81 -26.27
CA TYR A 151 -1.19 13.25 -27.40
C TYR A 151 -2.07 13.67 -28.58
N GLY A 152 -1.87 14.89 -29.09
CA GLY A 152 -2.64 15.45 -30.20
C GLY A 152 -4.00 16.07 -29.81
N ASP A 153 -4.42 15.97 -28.55
CA ASP A 153 -5.65 16.59 -28.05
C ASP A 153 -5.34 17.57 -26.91
N THR A 154 -5.17 18.83 -27.29
CA THR A 154 -4.96 19.93 -26.32
C THR A 154 -6.26 20.36 -25.64
N SER A 155 -7.43 19.82 -26.02
CA SER A 155 -8.73 20.15 -25.44
C SER A 155 -9.05 19.29 -24.22
N PHE A 156 -8.51 18.06 -24.16
CA PHE A 156 -8.72 17.11 -23.07
C PHE A 156 -8.44 17.69 -21.68
N ARG A 157 -9.29 17.32 -20.71
CA ARG A 157 -9.08 17.55 -19.28
C ARG A 157 -9.61 16.33 -18.52
N GLN A 158 -8.73 15.70 -17.74
CA GLN A 158 -9.11 14.57 -16.92
C GLN A 158 -10.16 14.98 -15.88
N ALA A 159 -11.29 14.26 -15.84
CA ALA A 159 -12.29 14.41 -14.79
C ALA A 159 -11.85 13.68 -13.52
N LEU A 160 -12.03 14.28 -12.35
CA LEU A 160 -11.66 13.69 -11.06
C LEU A 160 -12.79 12.80 -10.53
N THR A 161 -12.72 11.50 -10.86
CA THR A 161 -13.82 10.53 -10.65
C THR A 161 -13.84 9.83 -9.29
N TYR A 162 -12.79 9.93 -8.48
CA TYR A 162 -12.76 9.25 -7.16
C TYR A 162 -12.30 10.16 -6.01
N ALA A 163 -12.25 11.46 -6.24
CA ALA A 163 -11.77 12.43 -5.27
C ALA A 163 -12.72 12.59 -4.07
N TRP A 164 -12.11 12.78 -2.91
CA TRP A 164 -12.66 13.14 -1.60
C TRP A 164 -13.48 14.42 -1.70
N THR A 165 -12.97 15.36 -2.49
CA THR A 165 -13.56 16.68 -2.72
C THR A 165 -14.80 16.64 -3.60
N TYR A 166 -15.41 15.48 -3.88
CA TYR A 166 -16.62 15.40 -4.70
C TYR A 166 -17.88 15.86 -3.96
N PRO A 167 -18.86 16.49 -4.66
CA PRO A 167 -18.64 17.18 -5.94
C PRO A 167 -17.64 18.32 -5.72
N ASP A 168 -16.85 18.71 -6.75
CA ASP A 168 -15.69 19.64 -6.68
C ASP A 168 -16.02 21.05 -6.14
N THR A 169 -16.66 21.15 -4.98
CA THR A 169 -17.33 22.30 -4.39
C THR A 169 -17.07 22.41 -2.88
N GLN A 170 -16.14 21.60 -2.32
CA GLN A 170 -15.79 21.61 -0.89
C GLN A 170 -14.80 22.71 -0.50
#